data_AF-A0A919JT86-F1
#
_entry.id   AF-A0A919JT86-F1
#
_cell.length_a   1.000
_cell.length_b   1.000
_cell.length_c   1.000
_cell.angle_alpha   90.00
_cell.angle_beta   90.00
_cell.angle_gamma   90.00
#
_symmetry.space_group_name_H-M   'P 1'
#
loop_
_entity.id
_entity.type
_entity.pdbx_description
1 polymer ?
#
loop_
_entity_poly.entity_id
_entity_poly.type
_entity_poly.pdbx_seq_one_letter_code
_entity_poly.pdbx_strand_id
1 'polypeptide(L)'
;MNIAYIVSAVLVSVVLVVTARFKLIREKEVTATLTRLHVPDRMFPVLAALQLAGAAGLLIGIFFRPLGIAAAIGVVLFFIGAVIAHLRANDAKGAPVPAALAVFAAAPLALGLASV
;
A
#
# COMPACT_ATOMS: atom_id res chain seq x y z
N MET A 1 -22.78 8.49 2.97
CA MET A 1 -21.36 8.82 3.24
C MET A 1 -20.97 8.11 4.53
N ASN A 2 -20.23 6.99 4.44
CA ASN A 2 -19.98 6.13 5.60
C ASN A 2 -18.73 6.61 6.34
N ILE A 3 -18.88 7.02 7.61
CA ILE A 3 -17.77 7.39 8.49
C ILE A 3 -16.70 6.29 8.54
N ALA A 4 -17.12 5.02 8.50
CA ALA A 4 -16.23 3.87 8.41
C ALA A 4 -15.29 3.90 7.18
N TYR A 5 -15.77 4.37 6.02
CA TYR A 5 -14.95 4.52 4.81
C TYR A 5 -13.91 5.63 4.98
N ILE A 6 -14.31 6.76 5.56
CA ILE A 6 -13.40 7.89 5.81
C ILE A 6 -12.29 7.47 6.77
N VAL A 7 -12.65 6.84 7.89
CA VAL A 7 -11.69 6.38 8.91
C VAL A 7 -10.71 5.38 8.31
N SER A 8 -11.19 4.38 7.57
CA SER A 8 -10.33 3.37 6.93
C SER A 8 -9.44 3.96 5.83
N ALA A 9 -9.97 4.86 4.99
CA ALA A 9 -9.20 5.55 3.95
C ALA A 9 -8.07 6.41 4.56
N VAL A 10 -8.35 7.14 5.65
CA VAL A 10 -7.35 7.94 6.36
C VAL A 10 -6.29 7.04 7.00
N LEU A 11 -6.68 5.98 7.71
CA LEU A 11 -5.74 5.07 8.35
C LEU A 11 -4.80 4.41 7.32
N VAL A 12 -5.36 3.87 6.23
CA VAL A 12 -4.55 3.26 5.16
C VAL A 12 -3.63 4.29 4.51
N SER A 13 -4.12 5.52 4.27
CA SER A 13 -3.31 6.60 3.69
C SER A 13 -2.13 6.97 4.59
N VAL A 14 -2.33 7.06 5.90
CA VAL A 14 -1.25 7.35 6.86
C VAL A 14 -0.20 6.25 6.82
N VAL A 15 -0.62 4.97 6.84
CA VAL A 15 0.30 3.84 6.76
C VAL A 15 1.11 3.88 5.47
N LEU A 16 0.46 4.11 4.32
CA LEU A 16 1.12 4.21 3.01
C LEU A 16 2.17 5.34 2.99
N VAL A 17 1.86 6.50 3.55
CA VAL A 17 2.80 7.64 3.61
C VAL A 17 3.99 7.32 4.50
N VAL A 18 3.77 6.70 5.66
CA VAL A 18 4.85 6.30 6.58
C VAL A 18 5.77 5.27 5.92
N THR A 19 5.20 4.24 5.28
CA THR A 19 5.98 3.22 4.57
C THR A 19 6.71 3.79 3.35
N ALA A 20 6.08 4.72 2.61
CA ALA A 20 6.74 5.45 1.52
C ALA A 20 7.93 6.27 2.01
N ARG A 21 7.78 6.96 3.15
CA ARG A 21 8.85 7.73 3.78
C ARG A 21 10.04 6.85 4.14
N PHE A 22 9.81 5.69 4.76
CA PHE A 22 10.89 4.75 5.09
C PHE A 22 11.66 4.26 3.86
N LYS A 23 10.97 4.04 2.73
CA LYS A 23 11.62 3.72 1.45
C LYS A 23 12.43 4.88 0.88
N LEU A 24 11.96 6.11 1.05
CA LEU A 24 12.63 7.32 0.55
C LEU A 24 13.91 7.64 1.33
N ILE A 25 13.87 7.53 2.66
CA ILE A 25 15.02 7.78 3.54
C ILE A 25 16.01 6.61 3.56
N ARG A 26 15.73 5.54 2.81
CA ARG A 26 16.55 4.31 2.76
C ARG A 26 16.85 3.77 4.16
N GLU A 27 15.78 3.62 4.94
CA GLU A 27 15.86 3.04 6.28
C GLU A 27 16.58 1.67 6.18
N LYS A 28 17.47 1.35 7.13
CA LYS A 28 18.39 0.21 7.02
C LYS A 28 17.64 -1.13 6.93
N GLU A 29 16.55 -1.28 7.68
CA GLU A 29 15.74 -2.50 7.71
C GLU A 29 14.92 -2.66 6.43
N VAL A 30 14.35 -1.57 5.92
CA VAL A 30 13.59 -1.55 4.66
C VAL A 30 14.51 -1.79 3.47
N THR A 31 15.69 -1.16 3.45
CA THR A 31 16.69 -1.33 2.40
C THR A 31 17.22 -2.77 2.42
N ALA A 32 17.59 -3.30 3.59
CA ALA A 32 18.04 -4.69 3.72
C ALA A 32 16.98 -5.69 3.23
N THR A 33 15.71 -5.46 3.56
CA THR A 33 14.59 -6.26 3.04
C THR A 33 14.51 -6.17 1.52
N LEU A 34 14.48 -4.96 0.95
CA LEU A 34 14.38 -4.77 -0.50
C LEU A 34 15.59 -5.34 -1.27
N THR A 35 16.79 -5.26 -0.71
CA THR A 35 17.99 -5.87 -1.26
C THR A 35 17.91 -7.40 -1.24
N ARG A 36 17.39 -8.01 -0.16
CA ARG A 36 17.10 -9.46 -0.13
C ARG A 36 16.09 -9.87 -1.19
N LEU A 37 15.13 -9.00 -1.49
CA LEU A 37 14.15 -9.19 -2.56
C LEU A 37 14.71 -8.95 -3.97
N HIS A 38 16.02 -8.68 -4.11
CA HIS A 38 16.67 -8.34 -5.38
C HIS A 38 16.03 -7.13 -6.08
N VAL A 39 15.43 -6.22 -5.31
CA VAL A 39 14.85 -4.98 -5.84
C VAL A 39 15.97 -3.95 -6.00
N PRO A 40 16.21 -3.42 -7.20
CA PRO A 40 17.24 -2.40 -7.39
C PRO A 40 16.86 -1.10 -6.68
N ASP A 41 17.84 -0.45 -6.07
CA ASP A 41 17.70 0.83 -5.35
C ASP A 41 16.95 1.92 -6.13
N ARG A 42 17.04 1.89 -7.47
CA ARG A 42 16.33 2.81 -8.36
C ARG A 42 14.81 2.67 -8.28
N MET A 43 14.29 1.52 -7.87
CA MET A 43 12.85 1.28 -7.70
C MET A 43 12.31 1.77 -6.36
N PHE A 44 13.15 2.09 -5.37
CA PHE A 44 12.69 2.55 -4.06
C PHE A 44 11.81 3.81 -4.14
N PRO A 45 12.24 4.89 -4.86
CA PRO A 45 11.39 6.06 -5.05
C PRO A 45 10.13 5.77 -5.87
N VAL A 46 10.18 4.81 -6.82
CA VAL A 46 8.99 4.40 -7.60
C VAL A 46 7.96 3.72 -6.69
N LEU A 47 8.40 2.81 -5.81
CA LEU A 47 7.54 2.14 -4.82
C LEU A 47 6.97 3.12 -3.80
N ALA A 48 7.74 4.15 -3.43
CA ALA A 48 7.25 5.22 -2.55
C ALA A 48 6.21 6.09 -3.28
N ALA A 49 6.47 6.47 -4.53
CA ALA A 49 5.54 7.25 -5.35
C ALA A 49 4.20 6.52 -5.54
N LEU A 50 4.22 5.19 -5.75
CA LEU A 50 2.98 4.41 -5.89
C LEU A 50 2.14 4.40 -4.61
N GLN A 51 2.78 4.32 -3.45
CA GLN A 51 2.10 4.38 -2.15
C GLN A 51 1.52 5.78 -1.89
N LEU A 52 2.26 6.83 -2.23
CA LEU A 52 1.76 8.21 -2.15
C LEU A 52 0.60 8.46 -3.11
N ALA A 53 0.65 7.91 -4.33
CA ALA A 53 -0.45 7.96 -5.28
C ALA A 53 -1.69 7.21 -4.77
N GLY A 54 -1.50 6.04 -4.15
CA GLY A 54 -2.58 5.30 -3.50
C GLY A 54 -3.20 6.05 -2.33
N ALA A 55 -2.39 6.66 -1.47
CA ALA A 55 -2.85 7.51 -0.37
C ALA A 55 -3.62 8.73 -0.87
N ALA A 56 -3.08 9.43 -1.87
CA ALA A 56 -3.74 10.57 -2.49
C ALA A 56 -5.08 10.16 -3.13
N GLY A 57 -5.12 9.04 -3.85
CA GLY A 57 -6.33 8.53 -4.47
C GLY A 57 -7.41 8.09 -3.46
N LEU A 58 -7.03 7.52 -2.31
CA LEU A 58 -7.94 7.20 -1.22
C LEU A 58 -8.54 8.46 -0.57
N LEU A 59 -7.72 9.51 -0.35
CA LEU A 59 -8.18 10.78 0.19
C LEU A 59 -9.10 11.53 -0.78
N ILE A 60 -8.73 11.58 -2.06
CA ILE A 60 -9.59 12.17 -3.10
C ILE A 60 -10.87 11.33 -3.26
N GLY A 61 -10.79 10.02 -3.03
CA GLY A 61 -11.92 9.08 -2.99
C GLY A 61 -13.04 9.45 -2.02
N ILE A 62 -12.72 10.22 -0.97
CA ILE A 62 -13.71 10.75 -0.02
C ILE A 62 -14.65 11.74 -0.71
N PHE A 63 -14.15 12.53 -1.66
CA PHE A 63 -14.93 13.49 -2.45
C PHE A 63 -15.42 12.89 -3.78
N PHE A 64 -14.60 12.06 -4.41
CA PHE A 64 -14.84 11.42 -5.71
C PHE A 64 -14.78 9.91 -5.60
N ARG A 65 -15.93 9.30 -5.31
CA ARG A 65 -16.10 7.86 -5.07
C ARG A 65 -15.44 6.92 -6.11
N PRO A 66 -15.55 7.18 -7.44
CA PRO A 66 -14.91 6.32 -8.44
C PRO A 66 -13.39 6.29 -8.31
N LEU A 67 -12.79 7.42 -7.92
CA LEU A 67 -11.35 7.55 -7.74
C LEU A 67 -10.86 6.79 -6.50
N GLY A 68 -11.66 6.77 -5.44
CA GLY A 68 -11.39 5.99 -4.24
C GLY A 68 -11.36 4.49 -4.51
N ILE A 69 -12.26 3.98 -5.35
CA ILE A 69 -12.28 2.58 -5.78
C ILE A 69 -11.04 2.26 -6.62
N ALA A 70 -10.72 3.09 -7.62
CA ALA A 70 -9.54 2.91 -8.46
C ALA A 70 -8.24 2.92 -7.62
N ALA A 71 -8.13 3.84 -6.66
CA ALA A 71 -6.99 3.92 -5.75
C ALA A 71 -6.87 2.67 -4.87
N ALA A 72 -7.99 2.21 -4.29
CA ALA A 72 -8.00 1.00 -3.48
C ALA A 72 -7.59 -0.24 -4.28
N ILE A 73 -8.03 -0.37 -5.54
CA ILE A 73 -7.56 -1.44 -6.45
C ILE A 73 -6.04 -1.34 -6.66
N GLY A 74 -5.52 -0.14 -6.93
CA GLY A 74 -4.09 0.10 -7.12
C GLY A 74 -3.26 -0.27 -5.88
N VAL A 75 -3.73 0.08 -4.68
CA VAL A 75 -3.07 -0.27 -3.42
C VAL A 75 -3.09 -1.79 -3.18
N VAL A 76 -4.20 -2.46 -3.46
CA VAL A 76 -4.28 -3.93 -3.36
C VAL A 76 -3.30 -4.60 -4.33
N LEU A 77 -3.28 -4.17 -5.60
CA LEU A 77 -2.34 -4.70 -6.59
C LEU A 77 -0.87 -4.47 -6.18
N PHE A 78 -0.56 -3.32 -5.59
CA PHE A 78 0.76 -3.03 -5.06
C PHE A 78 1.19 -4.02 -3.98
N PHE A 79 0.31 -4.30 -3.00
CA PHE A 79 0.64 -5.25 -1.94
C PHE A 79 0.67 -6.71 -2.43
N ILE A 80 -0.17 -7.09 -3.39
CA ILE A 80 -0.08 -8.41 -4.05
C ILE A 80 1.29 -8.57 -4.74
N GLY A 81 1.73 -7.54 -5.49
CA GLY A 81 3.06 -7.53 -6.10
C GLY A 81 4.19 -7.65 -5.07
N ALA A 82 4.04 -7.02 -3.90
CA ALA A 82 4.98 -7.14 -2.80
C ALA A 82 5.02 -8.58 -2.24
N VAL A 83 3.87 -9.22 -2.00
CA VAL A 83 3.81 -10.61 -1.54
C VAL A 83 4.47 -11.55 -2.55
N ILE A 84 4.20 -11.38 -3.85
CA ILE A 84 4.84 -12.17 -4.91
C ILE A 84 6.36 -11.97 -4.90
N ALA A 85 6.85 -10.74 -4.67
CA ALA A 85 8.29 -10.47 -4.57
C ALA A 85 8.93 -11.22 -3.40
N HIS A 86 8.29 -11.24 -2.21
CA HIS A 86 8.78 -12.03 -1.06
C HIS A 86 8.77 -13.54 -1.34
N LEU A 87 7.72 -14.06 -1.97
CA LEU A 87 7.64 -15.46 -2.36
C LEU A 87 8.71 -15.84 -3.41
N ARG A 88 8.95 -14.99 -4.41
CA ARG A 88 9.99 -15.21 -5.43
C ARG A 88 11.40 -15.15 -4.85
N ALA A 89 11.62 -14.31 -3.83
CA ALA A 89 12.89 -14.19 -3.13
C ALA A 89 13.10 -15.25 -2.04
N ASN A 90 12.16 -16.21 -1.89
CA ASN A 90 12.18 -17.22 -0.83
C ASN A 90 12.20 -16.62 0.60
N ASP A 91 11.72 -15.39 0.75
CA ASP A 91 11.67 -14.66 2.02
C ASP A 91 10.30 -14.82 2.69
N ALA A 92 10.01 -16.06 3.12
CA ALA A 92 8.76 -16.39 3.80
C ALA A 92 8.59 -15.68 5.16
N LYS A 93 9.68 -15.18 5.76
CA LYS A 93 9.66 -14.45 7.04
C LYS A 93 9.29 -12.98 6.85
N GLY A 94 9.61 -12.37 5.71
CA GLY A 94 9.23 -10.98 5.38
C GLY A 94 7.85 -10.84 4.73
N ALA A 95 7.30 -11.91 4.14
CA ALA A 95 5.97 -11.94 3.50
C ALA A 95 4.76 -11.56 4.39
N PRO A 96 4.73 -11.84 5.72
CA PRO A 96 3.55 -11.55 6.55
C PRO A 96 3.21 -10.06 6.65
N VAL A 97 4.21 -9.18 6.65
CA VAL A 97 4.02 -7.73 6.77
C VAL A 97 3.26 -7.14 5.57
N PRO A 98 3.71 -7.31 4.31
CA PRO A 98 2.94 -6.86 3.16
C PRO A 98 1.61 -7.59 2.99
N ALA A 99 1.49 -8.85 3.42
CA ALA A 99 0.20 -9.56 3.43
C ALA A 99 -0.80 -8.91 4.40
N ALA A 100 -0.37 -8.56 5.62
CA ALA A 100 -1.19 -7.84 6.57
C ALA A 100 -1.62 -6.46 6.04
N LEU A 101 -0.70 -5.74 5.37
CA LEU A 101 -1.00 -4.46 4.73
C LEU A 101 -1.97 -4.61 3.54
N ALA A 102 -1.88 -5.72 2.78
CA ALA A 102 -2.85 -6.05 1.73
C ALA A 102 -4.27 -6.21 2.30
N VAL A 103 -4.40 -6.94 3.42
CA VAL A 103 -5.68 -7.12 4.13
C VAL A 103 -6.19 -5.79 4.66
N PHE A 104 -5.30 -4.95 5.22
CA PHE A 104 -5.66 -3.62 5.70
C PHE A 104 -6.15 -2.71 4.55
N ALA A 105 -5.53 -2.79 3.38
CA ALA A 105 -5.95 -2.06 2.18
C ALA A 105 -7.27 -2.56 1.58
N ALA A 106 -7.64 -3.81 1.83
CA ALA A 106 -8.93 -4.36 1.39
C ALA A 106 -10.12 -3.77 2.15
N ALA A 107 -9.93 -3.26 3.37
CA ALA A 107 -10.99 -2.65 4.17
C ALA A 107 -11.67 -1.43 3.50
N PRO A 108 -10.95 -0.38 3.05
CA PRO A 108 -11.57 0.73 2.32
C PRO A 108 -12.13 0.31 0.95
N LEU A 109 -11.58 -0.71 0.29
CA LEU A 109 -12.14 -1.27 -0.95
C LEU A 109 -13.52 -1.89 -0.69
N ALA A 110 -13.61 -2.79 0.30
CA ALA A 110 -14.85 -3.46 0.67
C ALA A 110 -15.91 -2.47 1.14
N LEU A 111 -15.53 -1.46 1.93
CA LEU A 111 -16.44 -0.40 2.38
C LEU A 111 -16.85 0.53 1.25
N GLY A 112 -15.98 0.79 0.27
CA GLY A 112 -16.29 1.55 -0.93
C GLY A 112 -17.33 0.84 -1.81
N LEU A 113 -17.23 -0.49 -1.93
CA LEU A 113 -18.18 -1.34 -2.66
C LEU A 113 -19.49 -1.60 -1.89
N ALA A 114 -19.43 -1.80 -0.58
CA ALA A 114 -20.60 -2.09 0.26
C ALA A 114 -21.47 -0.85 0.53
N SER A 115 -20.99 0.33 0.16
CA SER A 115 -21.74 1.57 0.32
C SER A 115 -22.52 1.98 -0.94
N VAL A 116 -22.58 1.10 -1.96
CA VAL A 116 -23.45 1.20 -3.15
C VAL A 116 -24.92 1.29 -2.76
#